data_AF-A0A804HMW1-F1
#
_entry.id   AF-A0A804HMW1-F1
#
_cell.length_a   1.000
_cell.length_b   1.000
_cell.length_c   1.000
_cell.angle_alpha   90.00
_cell.angle_beta   90.00
_cell.angle_gamma   90.00
#
_symmetry.space_group_name_H-M   'P 1'
#
loop_
_entity.id
_entity.type
_entity.pdbx_description
1 polymer ?
#
loop_
_entity_poly.entity_id
_entity_poly.type
_entity_poly.pdbx_seq_one_letter_code
_entity_poly.pdbx_strand_id
1 'polypeptide(L)'
;MPAIYDTCVPDYTEAFFNRADVQKALHANVTNLSYNWTYCSNVLTSWSDAPFSMLPTIKKLVDGGIRVWVFRVPVTSTRYALNKLRLDTVEEWTPWYSDKQVGGWRVIYDGLTFVTVPPGMMFPRSSRRKHSNSSGTSCPTSSCLWSHVSSCCRTLSPSSK
;
A
#
# COMPACT_ATOMS: atom_id res chain seq x y z
N MET A 1 -13.24 -10.06 12.61
CA MET A 1 -13.93 -9.75 11.34
C MET A 1 -12.86 -9.46 10.30
N PRO A 2 -12.75 -10.22 9.20
CA PRO A 2 -11.80 -9.88 8.16
C PRO A 2 -12.13 -8.48 7.64
N ALA A 3 -11.12 -7.62 7.55
CA ALA A 3 -11.29 -6.31 6.93
C ALA A 3 -11.73 -6.55 5.48
N ILE A 4 -12.98 -6.22 5.16
CA ILE A 4 -13.49 -6.27 3.80
C ILE A 4 -12.62 -5.30 3.00
N TYR A 5 -11.83 -5.85 2.07
CA TYR A 5 -11.04 -5.04 1.16
C TYR A 5 -11.99 -4.44 0.14
N ASP A 6 -12.24 -3.14 0.27
CA ASP A 6 -13.03 -2.39 -0.69
C ASP A 6 -12.17 -2.08 -1.93
N THR A 7 -12.52 -2.73 -3.04
CA THR A 7 -11.84 -2.56 -4.32
C THR A 7 -12.16 -1.21 -4.97
N CYS A 8 -13.20 -0.51 -4.51
CA CYS A 8 -13.73 0.72 -5.09
C CYS A 8 -13.14 1.98 -4.45
N VAL A 9 -12.23 1.82 -3.48
CA VAL A 9 -11.48 2.93 -2.86
C VAL A 9 -10.87 3.90 -3.88
N PRO A 10 -10.35 3.46 -5.05
CA PRO A 10 -9.89 4.37 -6.08
C PRO A 10 -10.99 5.34 -6.55
N ASP A 11 -12.18 4.84 -6.86
CA ASP A 11 -13.27 5.65 -7.40
C ASP A 11 -13.68 6.77 -6.42
N TYR A 12 -13.82 6.44 -5.13
CA TYR A 12 -14.18 7.42 -4.10
C TYR A 12 -13.07 8.44 -3.87
N THR A 13 -11.81 8.03 -3.99
CA THR A 13 -10.67 8.92 -3.77
C THR A 13 -10.53 9.91 -4.93
N GLU A 14 -10.73 9.46 -6.17
CA GLU A 14 -10.74 10.33 -7.34
C GLU A 14 -11.89 11.34 -7.28
N ALA A 15 -13.09 10.90 -6.90
CA ALA A 15 -14.22 11.81 -6.66
C ALA A 15 -13.92 12.82 -5.55
N PHE A 16 -13.28 12.39 -4.45
CA PHE A 16 -12.96 13.27 -3.32
C PHE A 16 -11.93 14.35 -3.67
N PHE A 17 -10.83 14.00 -4.33
CA PHE A 17 -9.77 14.96 -4.67
C PHE A 17 -10.14 15.92 -5.81
N ASN A 18 -11.18 15.61 -6.59
CA ASN A 18 -11.68 16.50 -7.64
C ASN A 18 -12.73 17.52 -7.15
N ARG A 19 -13.09 17.52 -5.86
CA ARG A 19 -13.99 18.54 -5.31
C ARG A 19 -13.26 19.87 -5.08
N ALA A 20 -13.91 20.97 -5.43
CA ALA A 20 -13.35 22.32 -5.32
C ALA A 20 -13.03 22.73 -3.88
N ASP A 21 -13.85 22.32 -2.91
CA ASP A 21 -13.62 22.62 -1.49
C ASP A 21 -12.40 21.86 -0.93
N VAL A 22 -12.23 20.60 -1.34
CA VAL A 22 -11.06 19.78 -0.99
C VAL A 22 -9.79 20.34 -1.63
N GLN A 23 -9.83 20.70 -2.92
CA GLN A 23 -8.68 21.32 -3.60
C GLN A 23 -8.28 22.64 -2.95
N LYS A 24 -9.26 23.48 -2.60
CA LYS A 24 -9.00 24.73 -1.88
C LYS A 24 -8.37 24.49 -0.50
N ALA A 25 -8.86 23.50 0.26
CA ALA A 25 -8.33 23.17 1.58
C ALA A 25 -6.91 22.60 1.54
N LEU A 26 -6.55 21.88 0.47
CA LEU A 26 -5.22 21.30 0.27
C LEU A 26 -4.25 22.25 -0.45
N HIS A 27 -4.69 23.46 -0.79
CA HIS A 27 -3.96 24.38 -1.68
C HIS A 27 -3.54 23.72 -3.00
N ALA A 28 -4.37 22.80 -3.49
CA ALA A 28 -4.22 22.18 -4.81
C ALA A 28 -4.97 23.00 -5.86
N ASN A 29 -4.54 22.90 -7.13
CA ASN A 29 -5.19 23.55 -8.26
C ASN A 29 -5.29 25.10 -8.16
N VAL A 30 -4.31 25.76 -7.55
CA VAL A 30 -4.29 27.24 -7.37
C VAL A 30 -4.24 28.00 -8.69
N THR A 31 -3.59 27.41 -9.70
CA THR A 31 -3.40 28.01 -11.04
C THR A 31 -4.45 27.59 -12.06
N ASN A 32 -5.53 26.92 -11.65
CA ASN A 32 -6.60 26.41 -12.51
C ASN A 32 -6.09 25.49 -13.64
N LEU A 33 -5.59 24.32 -13.25
CA LEU A 33 -5.18 23.21 -14.09
C LEU A 33 -6.32 22.76 -15.00
N SER A 34 -6.01 22.49 -16.26
CA SER A 34 -6.98 22.08 -17.29
C SER A 34 -7.38 20.61 -17.23
N TYR A 35 -6.90 19.85 -16.25
CA TYR A 35 -7.12 18.42 -16.12
C TYR A 35 -7.50 18.04 -14.68
N ASN A 36 -8.29 16.98 -14.57
CA ASN A 36 -8.70 16.46 -13.27
C ASN A 36 -7.56 15.70 -12.59
N TRP A 37 -7.61 15.65 -11.27
CA TRP A 37 -6.73 14.79 -10.49
C TRP A 37 -7.06 13.32 -10.79
N THR A 38 -6.03 12.53 -11.07
CA THR A 38 -6.11 11.08 -11.26
C THR A 38 -5.05 10.37 -10.42
N TYR A 39 -5.25 9.07 -10.16
CA TYR A 39 -4.28 8.25 -9.41
C TYR A 39 -2.92 8.15 -10.08
N CYS A 40 -2.93 7.94 -11.39
CA CYS A 40 -1.75 7.79 -12.22
C CYS A 40 -1.90 8.69 -13.44
N SER A 41 -0.80 9.29 -13.87
CA SER A 41 -0.75 10.02 -15.14
C SER A 41 -0.44 9.06 -16.28
N ASN A 42 -1.28 9.04 -17.30
CA ASN A 42 -1.03 8.27 -18.52
C ASN A 42 -0.05 8.98 -19.49
N VAL A 43 0.42 10.19 -19.13
CA VAL A 43 1.43 10.92 -19.92
C VAL A 43 2.83 10.36 -19.65
N LEU A 44 3.08 9.86 -18.44
CA LEU A 44 4.36 9.31 -17.99
C LEU A 44 4.40 7.78 -18.15
N THR A 45 4.12 7.29 -19.34
CA THR A 45 4.08 5.84 -19.62
C THR A 45 5.46 5.25 -19.96
N SER A 46 6.36 6.05 -20.53
CA SER A 46 7.73 5.65 -20.84
C SER A 46 8.72 6.34 -19.90
N TRP A 47 9.43 5.53 -19.11
CA TRP A 47 10.52 5.98 -18.24
C TRP A 47 11.82 5.25 -18.66
N SER A 48 12.84 6.00 -19.08
CA SER A 48 14.10 5.43 -19.59
C SER A 48 15.06 5.01 -18.48
N ASP A 49 15.05 5.71 -17.34
CA ASP A 49 16.04 5.54 -16.28
C ASP A 49 15.60 4.43 -15.31
N ALA A 50 15.54 3.21 -15.83
CA ALA A 50 15.14 2.00 -15.11
C ALA A 50 16.27 0.95 -15.18
N PRO A 51 17.26 0.99 -14.26
CA PRO A 51 18.35 0.02 -14.29
C PRO A 51 17.83 -1.40 -14.07
N PHE A 52 18.46 -2.38 -14.71
CA PHE A 52 18.05 -3.79 -14.62
C PHE A 52 18.08 -4.35 -13.20
N SER A 53 18.94 -3.81 -12.31
CA SER A 53 19.08 -4.30 -10.95
C SER A 53 19.44 -3.18 -9.98
N MET A 54 18.75 -3.17 -8.83
CA MET A 54 19.07 -2.31 -7.69
C MET A 54 20.02 -2.97 -6.67
N LEU A 55 20.43 -4.22 -6.91
CA LEU A 55 21.32 -4.97 -6.00
C LEU A 55 22.65 -4.26 -5.72
N PRO A 56 23.35 -3.67 -6.72
CA PRO A 56 24.61 -2.97 -6.46
C PRO A 56 24.42 -1.76 -5.55
N THR A 57 23.31 -1.04 -5.71
CA THR A 57 22.96 0.12 -4.88
C THR A 57 22.66 -0.30 -3.45
N ILE A 58 21.86 -1.37 -3.27
CA ILE A 58 21.56 -1.91 -1.94
C ILE A 58 22.85 -2.33 -1.22
N LYS A 59 23.77 -3.02 -1.93
CA LYS A 59 25.06 -3.41 -1.36
C LYS A 59 25.87 -2.21 -0.88
N LYS A 60 26.00 -1.16 -1.69
CA LYS A 60 26.70 0.08 -1.32
C LYS A 60 26.11 0.74 -0.08
N LEU A 61 24.78 0.73 0.08
CA LEU A 61 24.12 1.30 1.24
C LEU A 61 24.41 0.48 2.51
N VAL A 62 24.38 -0.85 2.40
CA VAL A 62 24.72 -1.77 3.50
C VAL A 62 26.19 -1.61 3.90
N ASP A 63 27.11 -1.61 2.93
CA ASP A 63 28.55 -1.40 3.18
C ASP A 63 28.83 -0.01 3.79
N GLY A 64 27.97 0.98 3.50
CA GLY A 64 27.98 2.31 4.11
C GLY A 64 27.37 2.39 5.51
N GLY A 65 26.98 1.26 6.12
CA GLY A 65 26.39 1.20 7.46
C GLY A 65 24.93 1.63 7.54
N ILE A 66 24.24 1.80 6.40
CA ILE A 66 22.82 2.15 6.37
C ILE A 66 21.99 0.88 6.53
N ARG A 67 21.09 0.88 7.51
CA ARG A 67 20.17 -0.22 7.76
C ARG A 67 19.07 -0.26 6.70
N VAL A 68 19.05 -1.30 5.87
CA VAL A 68 18.07 -1.45 4.77
C VAL A 68 16.98 -2.45 5.16
N TRP A 69 15.71 -2.09 4.92
CA TRP A 69 14.57 -2.98 5.15
C TRP A 69 13.83 -3.23 3.84
N VAL A 70 13.59 -4.50 3.52
CA VAL A 70 12.90 -4.93 2.30
C VAL A 70 11.62 -5.68 2.67
N PHE A 71 10.48 -5.19 2.17
CA PHE A 71 9.17 -5.81 2.38
C PHE A 71 8.52 -6.13 1.03
N ARG A 72 8.19 -7.40 0.74
CA ARG A 72 7.54 -7.80 -0.54
C ARG A 72 6.65 -9.04 -0.42
N VAL A 73 5.73 -9.15 -1.39
CA VAL A 73 4.72 -10.23 -1.49
C VAL A 73 5.14 -11.42 -2.39
N PRO A 74 5.96 -11.29 -3.48
CA PRO A 74 6.64 -12.47 -4.01
C PRO A 74 7.91 -12.74 -3.19
N VAL A 75 7.75 -13.61 -2.20
CA VAL A 75 8.83 -14.01 -1.28
C VAL A 75 10.00 -14.64 -2.04
N THR A 76 9.71 -15.53 -2.99
CA THR A 76 10.71 -16.29 -3.75
C THR A 76 11.62 -15.38 -4.57
N SER A 77 11.05 -14.51 -5.40
CA SER A 77 11.82 -13.59 -6.25
C SER A 77 12.75 -12.70 -5.42
N THR A 78 12.25 -12.19 -4.29
CA THR A 78 13.04 -11.33 -3.40
C THR A 78 14.17 -12.12 -2.73
N ARG A 79 13.92 -13.35 -2.27
CA ARG A 79 14.97 -14.22 -1.71
C ARG A 79 16.05 -14.55 -2.73
N TYR A 80 15.69 -14.85 -3.98
CA TYR A 80 16.67 -15.08 -5.05
C TYR A 80 17.52 -13.86 -5.32
N ALA A 81 16.93 -12.66 -5.34
CA ALA A 81 17.65 -11.42 -5.53
C ALA A 81 18.63 -11.14 -4.38
N LEU A 82 18.18 -11.31 -3.12
CA LEU A 82 19.02 -11.10 -1.93
C LEU A 82 20.14 -12.13 -1.82
N ASN A 83 19.93 -13.38 -2.23
CA ASN A 83 20.97 -14.41 -2.22
C ASN A 83 22.17 -14.04 -3.13
N LYS A 84 21.95 -13.23 -4.19
CA LYS A 84 23.04 -12.72 -5.03
C LYS A 84 23.93 -11.70 -4.32
N LEU A 85 23.46 -11.06 -3.24
CA LEU A 85 24.26 -10.11 -2.46
C LEU A 85 25.33 -10.80 -1.59
N ARG A 86 25.13 -12.10 -1.28
CA ARG A 86 26.03 -12.90 -0.43
C ARG A 86 26.30 -12.25 0.93
N LEU A 87 25.26 -11.65 1.53
CA LEU A 87 25.34 -11.13 2.90
C LEU A 87 25.27 -12.26 3.91
N ASP A 88 26.00 -12.12 5.01
CA ASP A 88 25.96 -13.09 6.10
C ASP A 88 24.60 -13.05 6.80
N THR A 89 24.07 -14.24 7.12
CA THR A 89 22.77 -14.38 7.78
C THR A 89 22.97 -14.36 9.29
N VAL A 90 22.39 -13.35 9.94
CA VAL A 90 22.44 -13.17 11.40
C VAL A 90 21.31 -13.94 12.06
N GLU A 91 20.10 -13.86 11.50
CA GLU A 91 18.93 -14.61 11.94
C GLU A 91 18.32 -15.30 10.72
N GLU A 92 18.18 -16.62 10.80
CA GLU A 92 17.53 -17.41 9.75
C GLU A 92 16.03 -17.10 9.66
N TRP A 93 15.31 -17.86 8.83
CA TRP A 93 13.89 -17.66 8.55
C TRP A 93 13.00 -17.86 9.79
N THR A 94 12.70 -16.78 10.49
CA THR A 94 11.93 -16.80 11.74
C THR A 94 10.58 -16.11 11.61
N PRO A 95 9.54 -16.56 12.34
CA PRO A 95 8.26 -15.89 12.37
C PRO A 95 8.36 -14.62 13.22
N TRP A 96 7.65 -13.56 12.83
CA TRP A 96 7.42 -12.39 13.67
C TRP A 96 5.97 -12.34 14.11
N TYR A 97 5.74 -11.86 15.34
CA TYR A 97 4.43 -11.89 15.99
C TYR A 97 3.88 -10.48 16.18
N SER A 98 2.58 -10.31 15.95
CA SER A 98 1.79 -9.13 16.34
C SER A 98 0.53 -9.62 17.05
N ASP A 99 0.27 -9.13 18.25
CA ASP A 99 -0.92 -9.48 19.05
C ASP A 99 -1.16 -11.00 19.17
N LYS A 100 -0.08 -11.76 19.43
CA LYS A 100 -0.07 -13.23 19.54
C LYS A 100 -0.43 -13.98 18.24
N GLN A 101 -0.52 -13.29 17.11
CA GLN A 101 -0.70 -13.88 15.78
C GLN A 101 0.61 -13.77 14.99
N VAL A 102 0.87 -14.75 14.12
CA VAL A 102 2.01 -14.69 13.19
C VAL A 102 1.73 -13.59 12.18
N GLY A 103 2.46 -12.49 12.28
CA GLY A 103 2.36 -11.37 11.36
C GLY A 103 3.05 -11.63 10.03
N GLY A 104 3.95 -12.62 9.99
CA GLY A 104 4.67 -13.06 8.80
C GLY A 104 6.01 -13.69 9.19
N TRP A 105 6.92 -13.75 8.23
CA TRP A 105 8.27 -14.28 8.40
C TRP A 105 9.32 -13.23 8.08
N ARG A 106 10.49 -13.31 8.71
CA ARG A 106 11.62 -12.42 8.47
C ARG A 106 12.93 -13.20 8.38
N VAL A 107 13.92 -12.57 7.76
CA VAL A 107 15.33 -12.99 7.75
C VAL A 107 16.16 -11.74 8.03
N ILE A 108 17.14 -11.87 8.90
CA ILE A 108 18.06 -10.77 9.21
C ILE A 108 19.44 -11.15 8.64
N TYR A 109 19.89 -10.33 7.69
CA TYR A 109 21.25 -10.34 7.18
C TYR A 109 22.05 -9.22 7.86
N ASP A 110 23.37 -9.29 7.75
CA ASP A 110 24.23 -8.20 8.19
C ASP A 110 23.91 -6.91 7.41
N GLY A 111 23.41 -5.90 8.12
CA GLY A 111 22.96 -4.61 7.57
C GLY A 111 21.64 -4.60 6.76
N LEU A 112 21.01 -5.75 6.51
CA LEU A 112 19.75 -5.84 5.74
C LEU A 112 18.71 -6.74 6.41
N THR A 113 17.49 -6.25 6.58
CA THR A 113 16.36 -7.05 7.10
C THR A 113 15.32 -7.28 6.01
N PHE A 114 14.99 -8.55 5.75
CA PHE A 114 13.92 -8.93 4.84
C PHE A 114 12.71 -9.40 5.63
N VAL A 115 11.54 -8.84 5.33
CA VAL A 115 10.28 -9.18 6.01
C VAL A 115 9.20 -9.50 4.98
N THR A 116 8.49 -10.58 5.24
CA THR A 116 7.30 -10.96 4.51
C THR A 116 6.06 -10.55 5.26
N VAL A 117 5.08 -10.12 4.49
CA VAL A 117 3.77 -9.72 5.00
C VAL A 117 2.74 -10.58 4.25
N PRO A 118 1.96 -11.40 4.96
CA PRO A 118 0.98 -12.28 4.34
C PRO A 118 -0.12 -11.47 3.64
N PRO A 119 -0.68 -12.00 2.54
CA PRO A 119 -1.79 -11.36 1.83
C PRO A 119 -2.99 -11.25 2.78
N GLY A 120 -3.40 -10.01 3.09
CA GLY A 120 -4.44 -9.69 4.08
C GLY A 120 -3.97 -8.74 5.17
N MET A 121 -2.66 -8.74 5.49
CA MET A 121 -2.02 -7.75 6.37
C MET A 121 -1.35 -6.62 5.57
N MET A 122 -2.00 -6.13 4.50
CA MET A 122 -1.42 -5.08 3.64
C MET A 122 -1.00 -3.86 4.46
N PHE A 123 0.30 -3.66 4.53
CA PHE A 123 0.97 -2.51 5.15
C PHE A 123 0.82 -1.29 4.20
N PRO A 124 0.21 -0.15 4.58
CA PRO A 124 -0.50 0.22 5.81
C PRO A 124 -2.03 0.38 5.60
N ARG A 125 -2.66 -0.35 4.67
CA ARG A 125 -4.10 -0.17 4.37
C ARG A 125 -5.01 -1.00 5.28
N SER A 126 -4.66 -2.25 5.59
CA SER A 126 -5.48 -3.13 6.46
C SER A 126 -4.89 -3.37 7.85
N SER A 127 -3.61 -3.05 8.05
CA SER A 127 -2.88 -3.25 9.32
C SER A 127 -2.83 -2.00 10.22
N ARG A 128 -3.78 -1.07 10.08
CA ARG A 128 -3.86 0.08 11.00
C ARG A 128 -4.14 -0.45 12.41
N ARG A 129 -3.18 -0.29 13.34
CA ARG A 129 -3.42 -0.51 14.77
C ARG A 129 -4.61 0.34 15.18
N LYS A 130 -5.73 -0.29 15.54
CA LYS A 130 -6.83 0.43 16.18
C LYS A 130 -6.34 0.85 17.55
N HIS A 131 -5.96 2.11 17.71
CA HIS A 131 -5.95 2.72 19.03
C HIS A 131 -7.40 2.71 19.53
N SER A 132 -7.63 2.10 20.69
CA SER A 132 -8.93 2.12 21.34
C SER A 132 -9.23 3.55 21.78
N ASN A 133 -9.94 4.30 20.94
CA ASN A 133 -10.86 5.32 21.41
C ASN A 133 -12.13 5.21 20.58
N SER A 134 -13.12 4.61 21.23
CA SER A 134 -14.49 4.41 20.78
C SER A 134 -15.27 5.72 20.87
N SER A 135 -15.67 6.25 19.72
CA SER A 135 -16.85 7.11 19.54
C SER A 135 -17.12 7.27 18.04
N GLY A 136 -17.98 6.43 17.46
CA GLY A 136 -19.22 6.85 16.77
C GLY A 136 -18.96 7.43 15.38
N THR A 137 -19.32 6.78 14.28
CA THR A 137 -20.70 6.59 13.83
C THR A 137 -20.86 5.33 12.99
N SER A 138 -21.87 4.52 13.31
CA SER A 138 -22.34 3.39 12.53
C SER A 138 -23.24 3.86 11.38
N CYS A 139 -22.93 3.50 10.13
CA CYS A 139 -23.92 3.57 9.05
C CYS A 139 -24.96 2.45 9.24
N PRO A 140 -26.26 2.73 9.06
CA PRO A 140 -27.31 1.76 9.29
C PRO A 140 -27.28 0.66 8.22
N THR A 141 -27.08 -0.57 8.68
CA THR A 141 -27.25 -1.78 7.89
C THR A 141 -28.72 -2.13 7.80
N SER A 142 -29.36 -1.82 6.66
CA SER A 142 -30.56 -2.55 6.26
C SER A 142 -30.52 -2.84 4.76
N SER A 143 -30.42 -4.13 4.46
CA SER A 143 -30.78 -4.81 3.19
C SER A 143 -30.04 -4.39 1.92
N CYS A 144 -28.88 -5.02 1.66
CA CYS A 144 -28.45 -5.33 0.30
C CYS A 144 -28.26 -6.85 0.19
N LEU A 145 -29.23 -7.53 -0.42
CA LEU A 145 -29.13 -8.93 -0.81
C LEU A 145 -28.01 -9.10 -1.86
N TRP A 146 -27.36 -10.27 -1.77
CA TRP A 146 -26.05 -10.62 -2.31
C TRP A 146 -25.89 -10.75 -3.85
N SER A 147 -26.73 -10.12 -4.67
CA SER A 147 -26.79 -10.45 -6.10
C SER A 147 -26.22 -9.40 -7.07
N HIS A 148 -25.83 -8.20 -6.62
CA HIS A 148 -25.34 -7.16 -7.55
C HIS A 148 -24.22 -6.29 -6.94
N VAL A 149 -23.02 -6.84 -6.80
CA VAL A 149 -21.83 -6.05 -6.44
C VAL A 149 -21.45 -5.07 -7.56
N SER A 150 -21.64 -5.46 -8.83
CA SER A 150 -21.28 -4.62 -10.00
C SER A 150 -22.16 -3.40 -10.22
N SER A 151 -23.34 -3.32 -9.58
CA SER A 151 -24.28 -2.21 -9.77
C SER A 151 -24.16 -1.11 -8.70
N CYS A 152 -23.47 -1.34 -7.60
CA CYS A 152 -23.35 -0.33 -6.52
C CYS A 152 -22.36 0.80 -6.82
N CYS A 153 -21.39 0.61 -7.72
CA CYS A 153 -20.50 1.72 -8.12
C CYS A 153 -21.19 2.78 -8.99
N ARG A 154 -22.31 2.47 -9.66
CA ARG A 154 -22.93 3.38 -10.66
C ARG A 154 -23.95 4.37 -10.11
N THR A 155 -24.38 4.27 -8.85
CA THR A 155 -25.52 5.07 -8.35
C THR A 155 -25.15 6.36 -7.61
N LEU A 156 -23.88 6.75 -7.58
CA LEU A 156 -23.44 8.04 -7.02
C LEU A 156 -22.93 8.97 -8.13
N SER A 157 -23.74 9.18 -9.17
CA SER A 157 -23.64 10.38 -10.00
C SER A 157 -24.51 11.47 -9.36
N PRO A 158 -24.04 12.73 -9.21
CA PRO A 158 -24.84 13.78 -8.62
C PRO A 158 -25.96 14.18 -9.58
N SER A 159 -27.21 14.12 -9.10
CA SER A 159 -28.34 14.79 -9.75
C SER A 159 -28.03 16.28 -9.90
N SER A 160 -27.89 16.72 -11.15
CA SER A 160 -27.99 18.13 -11.53
C SER A 160 -29.36 18.67 -11.13
N LYS A 161 -29.37 19.79 -10.41
CA LYS A 161 -30.45 20.76 -10.47
C LYS A 161 -30.06 21.84 -11.46
#